data_AF-A0A9E0P3J2-F1
#
_entry.id   AF-A0A9E0P3J2-F1
#
_cell.length_a   1.000
_cell.length_b   1.000
_cell.length_c   1.000
_cell.angle_alpha   90.00
_cell.angle_beta   90.00
_cell.angle_gamma   90.00
#
_symmetry.space_group_name_H-M   'P 1'
#
loop_
_entity.id
_entity.type
_entity.pdbx_description
1 polymer ?
#
loop_
_entity_poly.entity_id
_entity_poly.type
_entity_poly.pdbx_seq_one_letter_code
_entity_poly.pdbx_strand_id
1 'polypeptide(L)'
;MYRIYLRDAQQYVYPESKTNTHSRGVALAAFGELIDRADLVGQKLVAIISHSNRQLAAHRYDHPEGTAQDWRGRLSDVPHPEGSHD
;
A
#
# COMPACT_ATOMS: atom_id res chain seq x y z
N MET A 1 8.58 -11.67 3.12
CA MET A 1 8.50 -11.12 1.73
C MET A 1 7.41 -10.07 1.68
N TYR A 2 7.71 -8.88 1.14
CA TYR A 2 6.75 -7.81 0.91
C TYR A 2 6.02 -8.00 -0.41
N ARG A 3 4.73 -7.70 -0.40
CA ARG A 3 3.81 -7.77 -1.53
C ARG A 3 3.02 -6.49 -1.58
N ILE A 4 3.19 -5.75 -2.67
CA ILE A 4 2.49 -4.51 -2.96
C ILE A 4 1.57 -4.81 -4.12
N TYR A 5 0.31 -4.44 -4.00
CA TYR A 5 -0.66 -4.69 -5.07
C TYR A 5 -1.82 -3.73 -4.97
N LEU A 6 -2.44 -3.51 -6.12
CA LEU A 6 -3.68 -2.75 -6.23
C LEU A 6 -4.85 -3.74 -6.30
N ARG A 7 -5.90 -3.48 -5.53
CA ARG A 7 -7.17 -4.19 -5.64
C ARG A 7 -8.34 -3.26 -5.89
N ASP A 8 -9.36 -3.70 -6.60
CA ASP A 8 -10.60 -2.95 -6.75
C ASP A 8 -11.66 -3.33 -5.69
N ALA A 9 -12.84 -2.70 -5.79
CA ALA A 9 -14.00 -3.00 -4.94
C ALA A 9 -14.50 -4.45 -5.05
N GLN A 10 -14.29 -5.12 -6.18
CA GLN A 10 -14.63 -6.53 -6.41
C GLN A 10 -13.56 -7.49 -5.88
N GLN A 11 -12.56 -6.98 -5.16
CA GLN A 11 -11.41 -7.74 -4.67
C GLN A 11 -10.52 -8.31 -5.79
N TYR A 12 -10.66 -7.82 -7.03
CA TYR A 12 -9.77 -8.17 -8.12
C TYR A 12 -8.42 -7.50 -7.91
N VAL A 13 -7.35 -8.27 -7.97
CA VAL A 13 -5.97 -7.79 -7.81
C VAL A 13 -5.35 -7.61 -9.19
N TYR A 14 -4.93 -6.39 -9.52
CA TYR A 14 -4.29 -6.09 -10.81
C TYR A 14 -2.87 -6.70 -10.84
N PRO A 15 -2.62 -7.72 -11.67
CA PRO A 15 -1.33 -8.42 -11.69
C PRO A 15 -0.19 -7.51 -12.15
N GLU A 16 -0.48 -6.54 -13.02
CA GLU A 16 0.48 -5.52 -13.50
C GLU A 16 0.95 -4.55 -12.40
N SER A 17 0.12 -4.33 -11.38
CA SER A 17 0.44 -3.46 -10.24
C SER A 17 1.13 -4.22 -9.10
N LYS A 18 1.32 -5.55 -9.26
CA LYS A 18 1.82 -6.42 -8.19
C LYS A 18 3.35 -6.40 -8.16
N THR A 19 3.91 -5.81 -7.12
CA THR A 19 5.36 -5.82 -6.83
C THR A 19 5.64 -6.76 -5.67
N ASN A 20 6.63 -7.65 -5.81
CA ASN A 20 7.07 -8.55 -4.73
C ASN A 20 8.56 -8.33 -4.50
N THR A 21 8.94 -8.09 -3.24
CA THR A 21 10.33 -7.81 -2.88
C THR A 21 10.64 -8.29 -1.47
N HIS A 22 11.91 -8.55 -1.18
CA HIS A 22 12.37 -8.86 0.17
C HIS A 22 12.86 -7.60 0.91
N SER A 23 13.10 -6.51 0.19
CA SER A 23 13.63 -5.26 0.76
C SER A 23 12.51 -4.31 1.17
N ARG A 24 12.46 -3.93 2.46
CA ARG A 24 11.49 -2.96 2.97
C ARG A 24 11.57 -1.62 2.23
N GLY A 25 12.78 -1.12 1.97
CA GLY A 25 12.97 0.14 1.24
C GLY A 25 12.35 0.13 -0.15
N VAL A 26 12.57 -0.96 -0.91
CA VAL A 26 11.95 -1.16 -2.24
C VAL A 26 10.43 -1.28 -2.11
N ALA A 27 9.94 -1.96 -1.08
CA ALA A 27 8.51 -2.11 -0.86
C ALA A 27 7.80 -0.78 -0.56
N LEU A 28 8.41 0.04 0.30
CA LEU A 28 7.89 1.36 0.65
C LEU A 28 7.98 2.34 -0.52
N ALA A 29 9.08 2.31 -1.29
CA ALA A 29 9.21 3.11 -2.50
C ALA A 29 8.11 2.76 -3.52
N ALA A 30 7.95 1.47 -3.85
CA ALA A 30 6.92 1.02 -4.78
C ALA A 30 5.50 1.32 -4.29
N PHE A 31 5.23 1.17 -2.98
CA PHE A 31 3.94 1.54 -2.40
C PHE A 31 3.72 3.06 -2.46
N GLY A 32 4.76 3.85 -2.17
CA GLY A 32 4.79 5.30 -2.30
C GLY A 32 4.45 5.78 -3.70
N GLU A 33 5.13 5.23 -4.71
CA GLU A 33 4.85 5.51 -6.12
C GLU A 33 3.42 5.13 -6.51
N LEU A 34 2.87 4.06 -5.93
CA LEU A 34 1.48 3.66 -6.19
C LEU A 34 0.49 4.69 -5.63
N ILE A 35 0.63 5.08 -4.35
CA ILE A 35 -0.31 5.98 -3.67
C ILE A 35 -0.19 7.43 -4.16
N ASP A 36 0.97 7.82 -4.70
CA ASP A 36 1.22 9.12 -5.31
C ASP A 36 0.49 9.29 -6.65
N ARG A 37 0.02 8.20 -7.29
CA ARG A 37 -0.74 8.27 -8.55
C ARG A 37 -2.05 9.04 -8.37
N ALA A 38 -2.04 10.29 -8.82
CA ALA A 38 -3.23 11.14 -8.85
C ALA A 38 -4.31 10.64 -9.83
N ASP A 39 -3.92 9.93 -10.89
CA ASP A 39 -4.83 9.34 -11.88
C ASP A 39 -5.82 8.33 -11.27
N LEU A 40 -5.44 7.72 -10.15
CA LEU A 40 -6.28 6.73 -9.45
C LEU A 40 -7.23 7.37 -8.43
N VAL A 41 -7.09 8.67 -8.14
CA VAL A 41 -7.91 9.40 -7.14
C VAL A 41 -9.38 9.43 -7.58
N GLY A 42 -10.28 9.13 -6.65
CA GLY A 42 -11.71 9.00 -6.89
C GLY A 42 -12.13 7.65 -7.45
N GLN A 43 -11.19 6.77 -7.78
CA GLN A 43 -11.51 5.39 -8.17
C GLN A 43 -11.66 4.49 -6.95
N LYS A 44 -12.52 3.47 -7.05
CA LYS A 44 -12.75 2.46 -6.00
C LYS A 44 -11.61 1.43 -5.92
N LEU A 45 -10.39 1.94 -5.86
CA LEU A 45 -9.15 1.18 -5.82
C LEU A 45 -8.53 1.28 -4.43
N VAL A 46 -7.77 0.26 -4.07
CA VAL A 46 -7.05 0.16 -2.80
C VAL A 46 -5.64 -0.35 -3.06
N ALA A 47 -4.65 0.47 -2.74
CA ALA A 47 -3.26 0.06 -2.68
C ALA A 47 -3.00 -0.66 -1.36
N ILE A 48 -2.37 -1.82 -1.41
CA ILE A 48 -2.04 -2.59 -0.21
C ILE A 48 -0.57 -2.96 -0.20
N ILE A 49 0.06 -2.80 0.96
CA ILE A 49 1.35 -3.37 1.27
C ILE A 49 1.18 -4.41 2.38
N SER A 50 1.62 -5.63 2.09
CA SER A 50 1.56 -6.79 2.97
C SER A 50 2.93 -7.43 3.10
N HIS A 51 3.26 -7.97 4.27
CA HIS A 51 4.48 -8.73 4.50
C HIS A 51 4.15 -10.10 5.09
N SER A 52 4.62 -11.18 4.45
CA SER A 52 4.43 -12.56 4.93
C SER A 52 2.99 -12.84 5.39
N ASN A 53 2.02 -12.51 4.53
CA ASN A 53 0.58 -12.70 4.75
C ASN A 53 -0.08 -11.78 5.81
N ARG A 54 0.66 -10.81 6.36
CA ARG A 54 0.13 -9.75 7.23
C ARG A 54 0.00 -8.44 6.45
N GLN A 55 -1.18 -7.84 6.44
CA GLN A 55 -1.38 -6.51 5.88
C GLN A 55 -0.71 -5.47 6.80
N LEU A 56 0.20 -4.66 6.24
CA LEU A 56 0.87 -3.59 6.99
C LEU A 56 0.09 -2.28 6.86
N ALA A 57 -0.32 -1.93 5.63
CA ALA A 57 -1.08 -0.73 5.35
C ALA A 57 -2.00 -0.92 4.13
N ALA A 58 -3.06 -0.14 4.09
CA ALA A 58 -4.01 -0.09 2.99
C ALA A 58 -4.42 1.37 2.72
N HIS A 59 -4.18 1.83 1.50
CA HIS A 59 -4.56 3.15 1.04
C HIS A 59 -5.73 3.08 0.08
N ARG A 60 -6.78 3.89 0.30
CA ARG A 60 -7.96 3.95 -0.58
C ARG A 60 -7.93 5.26 -1.35
N TYR A 61 -8.15 5.16 -2.66
CA TYR A 61 -8.20 6.34 -3.54
C TYR A 61 -9.60 6.97 -3.62
N ASP A 62 -10.63 6.22 -3.20
CA ASP A 62 -12.03 6.64 -3.17
C ASP A 62 -12.36 7.59 -2.00
N HIS A 63 -11.48 7.67 -0.99
CA HIS A 63 -11.69 8.53 0.17
C HIS A 63 -10.92 9.84 0.04
N PRO A 64 -11.45 10.94 0.58
CA PRO A 64 -10.74 12.22 0.60
C PRO A 64 -9.44 12.13 1.41
N GLU A 65 -8.52 13.03 1.07
CA GLU A 65 -7.26 13.26 1.78
C GLU A 65 -7.47 13.45 3.29
N GLY A 66 -6.50 13.03 4.11
CA GLY A 66 -6.56 13.18 5.56
C GLY A 66 -7.39 12.13 6.31
N THR A 67 -7.91 11.10 5.63
CA THR A 67 -8.52 9.95 6.30
C THR A 67 -7.46 9.00 6.87
N ALA A 68 -7.84 8.10 7.79
CA ALA A 68 -6.93 7.07 8.32
C ALA A 68 -6.39 6.10 7.23
N GLN A 69 -6.95 6.16 6.02
CA GLN A 69 -6.56 5.37 4.87
C GLN A 69 -5.78 6.21 3.84
N ASP A 70 -5.42 7.44 4.17
CA ASP A 70 -4.51 8.26 3.38
C ASP A 70 -3.07 8.05 3.88
N TRP A 71 -2.27 7.35 3.09
CA TRP A 71 -0.87 7.04 3.41
C TRP A 71 0.11 7.96 2.69
N ARG A 72 -0.39 8.94 1.91
CA ARG A 72 0.44 9.90 1.19
C ARG A 72 1.29 10.69 2.18
N GLY A 73 2.61 10.66 1.98
CA GLY A 73 3.57 11.28 2.91
C GLY A 73 3.74 10.57 4.27
N ARG A 74 3.04 9.46 4.53
CA ARG A 74 3.09 8.71 5.80
C ARG A 74 3.74 7.33 5.67
N LEU A 75 4.53 7.11 4.62
CA LEU A 75 5.21 5.82 4.38
C LEU A 75 6.14 5.40 5.54
N SER A 76 6.72 6.36 6.26
CA SER A 76 7.56 6.09 7.43
C SER A 76 6.78 5.52 8.62
N ASP A 77 5.46 5.77 8.68
CA ASP A 77 4.57 5.28 9.73
C ASP A 77 4.09 3.84 9.46
N VAL A 78 4.36 3.30 8.26
CA VAL A 78 3.96 1.92 7.90
C VAL A 78 4.61 0.94 8.88
N PRO A 79 3.80 0.13 9.59
CA PRO A 79 4.29 -0.71 10.67
C PRO A 79 5.37 -1.68 10.18
N HIS A 80 6.39 -1.88 11.01
CA HIS A 80 7.41 -2.87 10.73
C HIS A 80 6.82 -4.27 10.94
N PRO A 81 7.02 -5.22 10.02
CA PRO A 81 6.51 -6.59 10.19
C PRO A 81 7.08 -7.32 11.40
N GLU A 82 8.27 -6.94 11.87
CA GLU A 82 8.99 -7.64 12.93
C GLU A 82 8.50 -7.27 14.33
N GLY A 83 7.65 -6.25 14.47
CA GLY A 83 7.28 -5.69 15.78
C GLY A 83 8.49 -5.06 16.44
N SER A 84 8.38 -3.79 16.84
CA SER A 84 9.35 -3.25 17.79
C SER A 84 9.23 -4.05 19.08
N HIS A 85 10.14 -4.98 19.32
CA HIS A 85 10.54 -5.39 20.65
C HIS A 85 11.83 -4.63 20.93
N ASP A 86 11.66 -3.43 21.50
CA ASP A 86 12.70 -2.82 22.32
C ASP A 86 12.62 -3.46 23.71
#